data_AF-A0A9D2S2P2-F1
#
_entry.id   AF-A0A9D2S2P2-F1
#
_cell.length_a   1.000
_cell.length_b   1.000
_cell.length_c   1.000
_cell.angle_alpha   90.00
_cell.angle_beta   90.00
_cell.angle_gamma   90.00
#
_symmetry.space_group_name_H-M   'P 1'
#
loop_
_entity.id
_entity.type
_entity.pdbx_description
1 polymer ?
#
loop_
_entity_poly.entity_id
_entity_poly.type
_entity_poly.pdbx_seq_one_letter_code
_entity_poly.pdbx_strand_id
1 'polypeptide(L)'
;GVWQAENKLLFTRRSVAADCPYEPVISHYTISNWEQLDPWTSITLYALDPHTGEETALLTEKGQFFPWRIQDDRLYRLDGETHTLCFRALDSDETETVPMPPQASHIAAISPDLILFEGYNEQNVWTLYLYDRATGETQASPLYRLGKDETTCVRLLCETGAGEYLIVRDSPLAPKQIHGMSPGEYYTVWINQNAYELVTREALLDAAIPGRPVILRDDHID
;
A
#
# COMPACT_ATOMS: atom_id res chain seq x y z
N GLY A 1 3.69 10.37 7.21
CA GLY A 1 4.04 9.32 8.18
C GLY A 1 4.55 9.95 9.46
N VAL A 2 4.93 9.15 10.45
CA VAL A 2 5.57 9.63 11.67
C VAL A 2 6.83 8.81 11.88
N TRP A 3 7.95 9.47 12.15
CA TRP A 3 9.15 8.84 12.67
C TRP A 3 9.00 8.76 14.18
N GLN A 4 8.74 7.56 14.69
CA GLN A 4 8.37 7.34 16.08
C GLN A 4 9.53 7.65 17.02
N ALA A 5 10.73 7.15 16.73
CA ALA A 5 11.90 7.34 17.58
C ALA A 5 12.27 8.82 17.79
N GLU A 6 12.15 9.64 16.74
CA GLU A 6 12.53 11.06 16.75
C GLU A 6 11.33 12.02 16.94
N ASN A 7 10.10 11.48 17.03
CA ASN A 7 8.86 12.25 17.07
C ASN A 7 8.75 13.31 15.94
N LYS A 8 9.14 12.94 14.72
CA LYS A 8 9.11 13.82 13.54
C LYS A 8 7.98 13.46 12.58
N LEU A 9 7.40 14.46 11.93
CA LEU A 9 6.43 14.28 10.87
C LEU A 9 7.14 13.98 9.55
N LEU A 10 6.74 12.92 8.87
CA LEU A 10 7.30 12.54 7.57
C LEU A 10 6.39 12.98 6.44
N PHE A 11 6.94 13.72 5.48
CA PHE A 11 6.22 14.18 4.29
C PHE A 11 7.12 14.14 3.06
N THR A 12 6.51 14.05 1.88
CA THR A 12 7.23 14.07 0.61
C THR A 12 6.99 15.39 -0.10
N ARG A 13 8.04 15.98 -0.68
CA ARG A 13 7.96 17.16 -1.54
C ARG A 13 8.46 16.80 -2.93
N ARG A 14 7.69 17.17 -3.95
CA ARG A 14 8.11 17.08 -5.35
C ARG A 14 8.76 18.38 -5.78
N SER A 15 9.83 18.27 -6.55
CA SER A 15 10.56 19.39 -7.10
C SER A 15 10.85 19.13 -8.57
N VAL A 16 10.85 20.19 -9.37
CA VAL A 16 11.30 20.16 -10.77
C VAL A 16 12.71 20.74 -10.81
N ALA A 17 13.60 20.11 -11.56
CA ALA A 17 14.98 20.58 -11.73
C ALA A 17 15.01 22.01 -12.28
N ALA A 18 15.97 22.81 -11.82
CA ALA A 18 16.07 24.23 -12.19
C ALA A 18 16.36 24.47 -13.69
N ASP A 19 16.90 23.47 -14.38
CA ASP A 19 17.20 23.46 -15.82
C ASP A 19 16.09 22.82 -16.67
N CYS A 20 14.94 22.50 -16.09
CA CYS A 20 13.79 21.99 -16.83
C CYS A 20 13.30 23.04 -17.85
N PRO A 21 13.15 22.68 -19.13
CA PRO A 21 12.72 23.62 -20.17
C PRO A 21 11.19 23.82 -20.23
N TYR A 22 10.43 23.17 -19.34
CA TYR A 22 8.97 23.17 -19.35
C TYR A 22 8.43 23.83 -18.07
N GLU A 23 7.44 24.71 -18.22
CA GLU A 23 6.70 25.24 -17.09
C GLU A 23 5.50 24.34 -16.72
N PRO A 24 5.14 24.20 -15.43
CA PRO A 24 3.94 23.47 -15.03
C PRO A 24 2.67 24.15 -15.52
N VAL A 25 1.82 23.40 -16.23
CA VAL A 25 0.50 23.87 -16.68
C VAL A 25 -0.55 23.38 -15.69
N ILE A 26 -1.11 24.29 -14.89
CA ILE A 26 -2.10 23.98 -13.86
C ILE A 26 -3.53 23.99 -14.47
N SER A 27 -4.27 22.90 -14.31
CA SER A 27 -5.67 22.77 -14.70
C SER A 27 -6.45 22.03 -13.62
N HIS A 28 -7.49 22.66 -13.07
CA HIS A 28 -8.41 22.04 -12.10
C HIS A 28 -7.70 21.28 -10.96
N TYR A 29 -6.75 21.93 -10.29
CA TYR A 29 -5.93 21.34 -9.21
C TYR A 29 -5.01 20.18 -9.62
N THR A 30 -4.79 20.00 -10.92
CA THR A 30 -3.85 19.02 -11.48
C THR A 30 -2.83 19.72 -12.37
N ILE A 31 -1.70 19.06 -12.66
CA ILE A 31 -0.74 19.53 -13.67
C ILE A 31 -1.01 18.72 -14.94
N SER A 32 -1.32 19.39 -16.04
CA SER A 32 -1.76 18.73 -17.28
C SER A 32 -0.62 18.22 -18.14
N ASN A 33 0.60 18.76 -17.96
CA ASN A 33 1.78 18.40 -18.74
C ASN A 33 2.80 17.56 -17.95
N TRP A 34 2.31 16.69 -17.05
CA TRP A 34 3.16 15.83 -16.22
C TRP A 34 4.17 15.01 -17.01
N GLU A 35 3.78 14.45 -18.17
CA GLU A 35 4.68 13.64 -19.01
C GLU A 35 5.94 14.41 -19.46
N GLN A 36 5.84 15.72 -19.64
CA GLN A 36 7.00 16.56 -20.00
C GLN A 36 7.89 16.87 -18.79
N LEU A 37 7.30 16.97 -17.60
CA LEU A 37 7.98 17.30 -16.36
C LEU A 37 8.61 16.09 -15.68
N ASP A 38 8.07 14.89 -15.88
CA ASP A 38 8.48 13.68 -15.14
C ASP A 38 9.99 13.38 -15.23
N PRO A 39 10.66 13.48 -16.40
CA PRO A 39 12.12 13.28 -16.50
C PRO A 39 12.95 14.26 -15.66
N TRP A 40 12.37 15.41 -15.30
CA TRP A 40 12.99 16.49 -14.54
C TRP A 40 12.50 16.54 -13.09
N THR A 41 11.60 15.63 -12.71
CA THR A 41 10.97 15.62 -11.39
C THR A 41 11.75 14.75 -10.44
N SER A 42 11.94 15.24 -9.22
CA SER A 42 12.36 14.44 -8.09
C SER A 42 11.34 14.52 -6.96
N ILE A 43 11.37 13.52 -6.10
CA ILE A 43 10.58 13.47 -4.88
C ILE A 43 11.52 13.22 -3.70
N THR A 44 11.45 14.11 -2.72
CA THR A 44 12.28 14.03 -1.51
C THR A 44 11.40 13.74 -0.31
N LEU A 45 11.77 12.74 0.48
CA LEU A 45 11.24 12.50 1.81
C LEU A 45 11.93 13.42 2.81
N TYR A 46 11.14 14.11 3.61
CA TYR A 46 11.59 15.00 4.68
C TYR A 46 11.07 14.53 6.03
N ALA A 47 11.86 14.83 7.07
CA ALA A 47 11.43 14.83 8.46
C ALA A 47 11.26 16.28 8.94
N LEU A 48 10.07 16.60 9.45
CA LEU A 48 9.74 17.88 10.07
C LEU A 48 9.70 17.70 11.59
N ASP A 49 10.47 18.50 12.31
CA ASP A 49 10.26 18.68 13.75
C ASP A 49 9.08 19.63 13.96
N PRO A 50 7.95 19.17 14.53
CA PRO A 50 6.77 20.00 14.71
C PRO A 50 6.95 21.13 15.74
N HIS A 51 7.97 21.07 16.61
CA HIS A 51 8.21 22.09 17.63
C HIS A 51 9.03 23.26 17.10
N THR A 52 10.06 22.96 16.29
CA THR A 52 10.99 23.97 15.77
C THR A 52 10.64 24.43 14.35
N GLY A 53 9.89 23.60 13.61
CA GLY A 53 9.64 23.80 12.19
C GLY A 53 10.82 23.41 11.29
N GLU A 54 11.86 22.80 11.84
CA GLU A 54 13.04 22.37 11.08
C GLU A 54 12.71 21.20 10.15
N GLU A 55 13.12 21.32 8.88
CA GLU A 55 12.98 20.28 7.86
C GLU A 55 14.35 19.66 7.55
N THR A 56 14.46 18.34 7.68
CA THR A 56 15.64 17.56 7.28
C THR A 56 15.29 16.67 6.10
N ALA A 57 16.03 16.78 5.00
CA ALA A 57 15.89 15.85 3.87
C ALA A 57 16.49 14.48 4.24
N LEU A 58 15.73 13.41 4.02
CA LEU A 58 16.16 12.04 4.33
C LEU A 58 16.57 11.26 3.08
N LEU A 59 15.78 11.35 2.02
CA LEU A 59 16.01 10.60 0.79
C LEU A 59 15.39 11.31 -0.41
N THR A 60 16.15 11.45 -1.50
CA THR A 60 15.66 11.99 -2.78
C THR A 60 15.69 10.91 -3.84
N GLU A 61 14.55 10.73 -4.52
CA GLU A 61 14.37 9.79 -5.63
C GLU A 61 13.94 10.54 -6.88
N LYS A 62 14.18 9.95 -8.05
CA LYS A 62 13.66 10.47 -9.32
C LYS A 62 12.20 10.07 -9.51
N GLY A 63 11.48 10.90 -10.26
CA GLY A 63 10.11 10.65 -10.68
C GLY A 63 9.05 11.22 -9.73
N GLN A 64 7.80 11.02 -10.12
CA GLN A 64 6.63 11.60 -9.46
C GLN A 64 6.22 10.91 -8.14
N PHE A 65 6.45 9.60 -8.02
CA PHE A 65 5.95 8.82 -6.88
C PHE A 65 7.08 8.37 -5.98
N PHE A 66 6.88 8.49 -4.67
CA PHE A 66 7.87 8.05 -3.70
C PHE A 66 7.84 6.51 -3.65
N PRO A 67 8.91 5.82 -4.04
CA PRO A 67 8.86 4.38 -4.30
C PRO A 67 9.03 3.52 -3.03
N TRP A 68 9.15 4.15 -1.86
CA TRP A 68 9.39 3.47 -0.59
C TRP A 68 8.14 3.49 0.29
N ARG A 69 7.85 2.34 0.90
CA ARG A 69 6.91 2.22 2.01
C ARG A 69 7.62 2.53 3.32
N ILE A 70 6.90 3.11 4.26
CA ILE A 70 7.41 3.45 5.59
C ILE A 70 6.77 2.48 6.58
N GLN A 71 7.59 1.76 7.34
CA GLN A 71 7.18 0.86 8.43
C GLN A 71 8.28 0.84 9.49
N ASP A 72 7.92 0.92 10.77
CA ASP A 72 8.87 0.78 11.91
C ASP A 72 10.15 1.61 11.79
N ASP A 73 10.00 2.90 11.47
CA ASP A 73 11.11 3.86 11.25
C ASP A 73 12.14 3.42 10.18
N ARG A 74 11.68 2.58 9.25
CA ARG A 74 12.44 2.10 8.10
C ARG A 74 11.68 2.34 6.80
N LEU A 75 12.47 2.46 5.74
CA LEU A 75 12.02 2.50 4.36
C LEU A 75 12.15 1.11 3.75
N TYR A 76 11.13 0.68 3.00
CA TYR A 76 11.13 -0.60 2.28
C TYR A 76 10.67 -0.39 0.84
N ARG A 77 11.38 -1.02 -0.10
CA ARG A 77 11.02 -1.07 -1.51
C ARG A 77 11.31 -2.46 -2.05
N LEU A 78 10.42 -2.94 -2.93
CA LEU A 78 10.72 -4.10 -3.74
C LEU A 78 11.27 -3.61 -5.09
N ASP A 79 12.46 -4.06 -5.45
CA ASP A 79 13.00 -3.92 -6.79
C ASP A 79 12.40 -5.03 -7.67
N GLY A 80 11.55 -4.63 -8.61
CA GLY A 80 10.86 -5.56 -9.51
C GLY A 80 11.74 -6.14 -10.61
N GLU A 81 12.90 -5.54 -10.92
CA GLU A 81 13.81 -6.09 -11.93
C GLU A 81 14.68 -7.19 -11.34
N THR A 82 15.15 -6.98 -10.11
CA THR A 82 16.06 -7.89 -9.42
C THR A 82 15.37 -8.81 -8.41
N HIS A 83 14.06 -8.68 -8.25
CA HIS A 83 13.27 -9.34 -7.19
C HIS A 83 13.97 -9.25 -5.83
N THR A 84 14.38 -8.05 -5.44
CA THR A 84 15.13 -7.80 -4.22
C THR A 84 14.38 -6.84 -3.32
N LEU A 85 14.23 -7.18 -2.04
CA LEU A 85 13.76 -6.24 -1.04
C LEU A 85 14.92 -5.34 -0.64
N CYS A 86 14.80 -4.05 -0.90
CA CYS A 86 15.69 -3.02 -0.39
C CYS A 86 15.07 -2.40 0.85
N PHE A 87 15.88 -2.19 1.89
CA PHE A 87 15.42 -1.48 3.09
C PHE A 87 16.54 -0.69 3.74
N ARG A 88 16.16 0.38 4.46
CA ARG A 88 17.09 1.23 5.21
C ARG A 88 16.39 1.91 6.37
N ALA A 89 17.13 2.23 7.42
CA ALA A 89 16.61 3.07 8.49
C ALA A 89 16.45 4.53 8.02
N LEU A 90 15.55 5.28 8.65
CA LEU A 90 15.30 6.69 8.30
C LEU A 90 16.50 7.61 8.57
N ASP A 91 17.37 7.25 9.50
CA ASP A 91 18.60 7.96 9.89
C ASP A 91 19.88 7.47 9.17
N SER A 92 19.78 6.47 8.31
CA SER A 92 20.94 5.86 7.66
C SER A 92 20.86 6.00 6.15
N ASP A 93 22.01 6.27 5.51
CA ASP A 93 22.20 6.24 4.06
C ASP A 93 22.51 4.86 3.49
N GLU A 94 22.77 3.89 4.35
CA GLU A 94 23.06 2.52 3.95
C GLU A 94 21.78 1.77 3.60
N THR A 95 21.75 1.18 2.41
CA THR A 95 20.65 0.33 1.96
C THR A 95 21.04 -1.13 2.09
N GLU A 96 20.28 -1.85 2.88
CA GLU A 96 20.35 -3.30 3.02
C GLU A 96 19.48 -3.96 1.95
N THR A 97 19.86 -5.18 1.54
CA THR A 97 19.12 -5.94 0.52
C THR A 97 18.94 -7.40 0.94
N VAL A 98 17.78 -7.95 0.60
CA VAL A 98 17.46 -9.38 0.77
C VAL A 98 16.81 -9.90 -0.51
N PRO A 99 17.28 -11.02 -1.07
CA PRO A 99 16.63 -11.67 -2.21
C PRO A 99 15.18 -12.03 -1.85
N MET A 100 14.25 -11.68 -2.74
CA MET A 100 12.85 -12.08 -2.65
C MET A 100 12.53 -13.15 -3.69
N PRO A 101 11.48 -13.95 -3.47
CA PRO A 101 11.00 -14.88 -4.47
C PRO A 101 10.63 -14.17 -5.78
N PRO A 102 10.79 -14.82 -6.94
CA PRO A 102 10.50 -14.22 -8.25
C PRO A 102 9.01 -13.84 -8.42
N GLN A 103 8.11 -14.40 -7.61
CA GLN A 103 6.70 -14.04 -7.61
C GLN A 103 6.46 -12.68 -6.95
N ALA A 104 7.38 -12.16 -6.14
CA ALA A 104 7.19 -10.90 -5.44
C ALA A 104 7.09 -9.73 -6.42
N SER A 105 5.93 -9.07 -6.43
CA SER A 105 5.64 -7.93 -7.30
C SER A 105 5.21 -6.68 -6.52
N HIS A 106 4.47 -6.85 -5.42
CA HIS A 106 3.98 -5.75 -4.60
C HIS A 106 4.04 -6.10 -3.12
N ILE A 107 4.64 -5.26 -2.28
CA ILE A 107 4.59 -5.45 -0.82
C ILE A 107 3.17 -5.15 -0.34
N ALA A 108 2.50 -6.09 0.31
CA ALA A 108 1.18 -5.88 0.90
C ALA A 108 1.32 -5.33 2.34
N ALA A 109 2.13 -5.99 3.17
CA ALA A 109 2.47 -5.57 4.52
C ALA A 109 3.85 -6.06 4.94
N ILE A 110 4.39 -5.43 5.98
CA ILE A 110 5.69 -5.75 6.57
C ILE A 110 5.48 -5.86 8.08
N SER A 111 5.84 -6.99 8.63
CA SER A 111 5.84 -7.28 10.07
C SER A 111 7.26 -7.66 10.50
N PRO A 112 7.56 -7.68 11.81
CA PRO A 112 8.91 -8.03 12.29
C PRO A 112 9.41 -9.41 11.80
N ASP A 113 8.53 -10.40 11.76
CA ASP A 113 8.80 -11.79 11.40
C ASP A 113 8.40 -12.16 9.96
N LEU A 114 7.50 -11.39 9.35
CA LEU A 114 6.91 -11.70 8.05
C LEU A 114 6.99 -10.53 7.05
N ILE A 115 7.09 -10.89 5.77
CA ILE A 115 6.78 -9.97 4.67
C ILE A 115 5.65 -10.58 3.86
N LEU A 116 4.56 -9.83 3.73
CA LEU A 116 3.43 -10.20 2.89
C LEU A 116 3.56 -9.48 1.57
N PHE A 117 3.47 -10.22 0.46
CA PHE A 117 3.55 -9.64 -0.87
C PHE A 117 2.54 -10.28 -1.81
N GLU A 118 2.12 -9.51 -2.81
CA GLU A 118 1.25 -9.96 -3.89
C GLU A 118 2.08 -10.15 -5.17
N GLY A 119 1.65 -11.10 -5.99
CA GLY A 119 2.15 -11.29 -7.34
C GLY A 119 1.53 -12.49 -8.04
N TYR A 120 1.99 -12.79 -9.26
CA TYR A 120 1.42 -13.87 -10.06
C TYR A 120 2.06 -15.23 -9.72
N ASN A 121 1.22 -16.25 -9.54
CA ASN A 121 1.67 -17.63 -9.45
C ASN A 121 1.98 -18.22 -10.84
N GLU A 122 2.41 -19.49 -10.88
CA GLU A 122 2.76 -20.20 -12.12
C GLU A 122 1.58 -20.33 -13.11
N GLN A 123 0.35 -20.25 -12.61
CA GLN A 123 -0.89 -20.27 -13.41
C GLN A 123 -1.38 -18.86 -13.77
N ASN A 124 -0.56 -17.83 -13.55
CA ASN A 124 -0.88 -16.42 -13.81
C ASN A 124 -2.11 -15.92 -13.02
N VAL A 125 -2.28 -16.41 -11.79
CA VAL A 125 -3.31 -15.94 -10.85
C VAL A 125 -2.66 -15.04 -9.80
N TRP A 126 -3.22 -13.85 -9.60
CA TRP A 126 -2.78 -12.91 -8.57
C TRP A 126 -2.98 -13.53 -7.18
N THR A 127 -1.88 -13.70 -6.45
CA THR A 127 -1.76 -14.52 -5.25
C THR A 127 -1.06 -13.73 -4.14
N LEU A 128 -1.55 -13.86 -2.92
CA LEU A 128 -0.89 -13.35 -1.72
C LEU A 128 0.12 -14.40 -1.24
N TYR A 129 1.33 -13.96 -0.92
CA TYR A 129 2.41 -14.79 -0.40
C TYR A 129 2.88 -14.29 0.96
N LEU A 130 3.28 -15.23 1.81
CA LEU A 130 3.87 -14.98 3.10
C LEU A 130 5.33 -15.44 3.06
N TYR A 131 6.25 -14.51 3.24
CA TYR A 131 7.67 -14.76 3.37
C TYR A 131 8.08 -14.73 4.84
N ASP A 132 8.56 -15.87 5.34
CA ASP A 132 9.11 -15.99 6.68
C ASP A 132 10.56 -15.53 6.68
N ARG A 133 10.85 -14.48 7.46
CA ARG A 133 12.18 -13.86 7.50
C ARG A 133 13.20 -14.71 8.26
N ALA A 134 12.76 -15.59 9.16
CA ALA A 134 13.63 -16.44 9.96
C ALA A 134 14.07 -17.69 9.18
N THR A 135 13.16 -18.31 8.42
CA THR A 135 13.47 -19.51 7.63
C THR A 135 13.85 -19.20 6.18
N GLY A 136 13.47 -18.03 5.66
CA GLY A 136 13.61 -17.68 4.25
C GLY A 136 12.60 -18.39 3.34
N GLU A 137 11.61 -19.07 3.91
CA GLU A 137 10.60 -19.82 3.16
C GLU A 137 9.45 -18.91 2.71
N THR A 138 8.86 -19.25 1.57
CA THR A 138 7.70 -18.54 1.00
C THR A 138 6.56 -19.50 0.81
N GLN A 139 5.37 -19.10 1.26
CA GLN A 139 4.15 -19.89 1.12
C GLN A 139 3.06 -19.05 0.46
N ALA A 140 2.35 -19.65 -0.49
CA ALA A 140 1.18 -19.02 -1.11
C ALA A 140 -0.03 -19.14 -0.18
N SER A 141 -0.75 -18.05 0.01
CA SER A 141 -2.04 -18.06 0.68
C SER A 141 -3.09 -18.77 -0.18
N PRO A 142 -3.87 -19.70 0.38
CA PRO A 142 -5.00 -20.31 -0.33
C PRO A 142 -6.23 -19.38 -0.37
N LEU A 143 -6.16 -18.20 0.24
CA LEU A 143 -7.30 -17.31 0.36
C LEU A 143 -7.51 -16.47 -0.90
N TYR A 144 -8.65 -16.70 -1.53
CA TYR A 144 -9.13 -15.92 -2.66
C TYR A 144 -10.42 -15.18 -2.31
N ARG A 145 -10.61 -14.04 -2.95
CA ARG A 145 -11.81 -13.20 -2.88
C ARG A 145 -12.57 -13.24 -4.21
N LEU A 146 -13.89 -13.14 -4.10
CA LEU A 146 -14.73 -12.81 -5.23
C LEU A 146 -14.67 -11.30 -5.48
N GLY A 147 -14.04 -10.90 -6.58
CA GLY A 147 -14.05 -9.54 -7.10
C GLY A 147 -15.23 -9.28 -8.03
N LYS A 148 -15.23 -8.08 -8.65
CA LYS A 148 -16.25 -7.67 -9.62
C LYS A 148 -16.25 -8.57 -10.87
N ASP A 149 -15.09 -8.80 -11.45
CA ASP A 149 -14.92 -9.45 -12.76
C ASP A 149 -14.00 -10.69 -12.68
N GLU A 150 -13.38 -10.96 -11.53
CA GLU A 150 -12.40 -12.04 -11.38
C GLU A 150 -12.32 -12.57 -9.94
N THR A 151 -11.84 -13.81 -9.82
CA THR A 151 -11.34 -14.37 -8.55
C THR A 151 -9.87 -14.00 -8.42
N THR A 152 -9.53 -13.27 -7.36
CA THR A 152 -8.16 -12.78 -7.08
C THR A 152 -7.83 -13.06 -5.62
N CYS A 153 -6.57 -12.92 -5.18
CA CYS A 153 -6.26 -13.11 -3.77
C CYS A 153 -7.00 -12.12 -2.86
N VAL A 154 -7.23 -12.50 -1.60
CA VAL A 154 -7.76 -11.56 -0.61
C VAL A 154 -6.91 -10.30 -0.54
N ARG A 155 -7.54 -9.14 -0.29
CA ARG A 155 -6.81 -7.88 -0.17
C ARG A 155 -6.50 -7.61 1.30
N LEU A 156 -5.22 -7.51 1.62
CA LEU A 156 -4.74 -7.08 2.92
C LEU A 156 -4.90 -5.56 3.07
N LEU A 157 -5.47 -5.10 4.19
CA LEU A 157 -5.59 -3.67 4.49
C LEU A 157 -4.54 -3.21 5.48
N CYS A 158 -4.41 -3.92 6.60
CA CYS A 158 -3.41 -3.63 7.61
C CYS A 158 -3.21 -4.83 8.54
N GLU A 159 -2.08 -4.82 9.24
CA GLU A 159 -1.94 -5.56 10.49
C GLU A 159 -2.71 -4.81 11.60
N THR A 160 -3.44 -5.56 12.41
CA THR A 160 -4.29 -5.03 13.51
C THR A 160 -3.75 -5.37 14.90
N GLY A 161 -2.82 -6.31 14.96
CA GLY A 161 -2.08 -6.76 16.14
C GLY A 161 -1.08 -7.82 15.70
N ALA A 162 -0.19 -8.25 16.60
CA ALA A 162 0.86 -9.22 16.27
C ALA A 162 0.29 -10.49 15.60
N GLY A 163 0.50 -10.61 14.29
CA GLY A 163 0.02 -11.75 13.49
C GLY A 163 -1.50 -11.79 13.23
N GLU A 164 -2.24 -10.70 13.46
CA GLU A 164 -3.65 -10.56 13.09
C GLU A 164 -3.82 -9.46 12.04
N TYR A 165 -4.51 -9.79 10.96
CA TYR A 165 -4.61 -8.96 9.77
C TYR A 165 -6.07 -8.66 9.40
N LEU A 166 -6.34 -7.40 9.04
CA LEU A 166 -7.61 -7.03 8.44
C LEU A 166 -7.54 -7.25 6.93
N ILE A 167 -8.44 -8.08 6.42
CA ILE A 167 -8.58 -8.35 4.99
C ILE A 167 -9.95 -7.93 4.47
N VAL A 168 -10.02 -7.65 3.17
CA VAL A 168 -11.26 -7.70 2.40
C VAL A 168 -11.41 -9.13 1.91
N ARG A 169 -12.33 -9.87 2.53
CA ARG A 169 -12.62 -11.26 2.22
C ARG A 169 -13.30 -11.41 0.87
N ASP A 170 -14.32 -10.59 0.64
CA ASP A 170 -15.07 -10.54 -0.61
C ASP A 170 -15.46 -9.10 -0.92
N SER A 171 -15.66 -8.79 -2.20
CA SER A 171 -16.05 -7.46 -2.65
C SER A 171 -17.01 -7.56 -3.85
N PRO A 172 -18.15 -8.27 -3.74
CA PRO A 172 -19.12 -8.34 -4.81
C PRO A 172 -19.70 -6.97 -5.13
N LEU A 173 -20.06 -6.76 -6.39
CA LEU A 173 -20.89 -5.63 -6.78
C LEU A 173 -22.33 -5.87 -6.34
N ALA A 174 -22.93 -4.87 -5.70
CA ALA A 174 -24.35 -4.85 -5.38
C ALA A 174 -24.97 -3.49 -5.73
N PRO A 175 -26.26 -3.47 -6.12
CA PRO A 175 -26.97 -2.22 -6.33
C PRO A 175 -27.27 -1.54 -4.99
N LYS A 176 -26.98 -0.25 -4.89
CA LYS A 176 -27.37 0.64 -3.79
C LYS A 176 -28.19 1.80 -4.34
N GLN A 177 -29.32 2.10 -3.69
CA GLN A 177 -30.06 3.31 -3.95
C GLN A 177 -29.40 4.48 -3.23
N ILE A 178 -29.14 5.56 -3.96
CA ILE A 178 -28.69 6.84 -3.40
C ILE A 178 -29.70 7.93 -3.74
N HIS A 179 -29.82 8.91 -2.85
CA HIS A 179 -30.65 10.09 -3.09
C HIS A 179 -30.00 10.98 -4.16
N GLY A 180 -30.84 11.46 -5.08
CA GLY A 180 -30.47 12.50 -6.03
C GLY A 180 -30.38 13.88 -5.38
N MET A 181 -30.05 14.88 -6.19
CA MET A 181 -29.97 16.26 -5.72
C MET A 181 -31.36 16.86 -5.43
N SER A 182 -32.42 16.30 -6.00
CA SER A 182 -33.79 16.76 -5.80
C SER A 182 -34.59 15.85 -4.86
N PRO A 183 -35.51 16.39 -4.03
CA PRO A 183 -36.39 15.57 -3.21
C PRO A 183 -37.19 14.56 -4.05
N GLY A 184 -37.17 13.28 -3.66
CA GLY A 184 -37.87 12.20 -4.35
C GLY A 184 -37.11 11.59 -5.54
N GLU A 185 -35.91 12.09 -5.85
CA GLU A 185 -35.03 11.52 -6.85
C GLU A 185 -34.15 10.44 -6.24
N TYR A 186 -34.06 9.29 -6.91
CA TYR A 186 -33.25 8.15 -6.49
C TYR A 186 -32.49 7.57 -7.68
N TYR A 187 -31.23 7.22 -7.46
CA TYR A 187 -30.36 6.61 -8.44
C TYR A 187 -29.86 5.26 -7.96
N THR A 188 -29.90 4.26 -8.83
CA THR A 188 -29.20 2.99 -8.61
C THR A 188 -27.74 3.16 -8.99
N VAL A 189 -26.85 3.06 -8.01
CA VAL A 189 -25.41 2.94 -8.24
C VAL A 189 -24.97 1.53 -7.87
N TRP A 190 -23.99 1.01 -8.60
CA TRP A 190 -23.36 -0.26 -8.28
C TRP A 190 -22.12 0.01 -7.44
N ILE A 191 -22.11 -0.51 -6.21
CA ILE A 191 -21.00 -0.33 -5.29
C ILE A 191 -20.41 -1.69 -4.90
N ASN A 192 -19.12 -1.68 -4.59
CA ASN A 192 -18.48 -2.83 -3.98
C ASN A 192 -18.95 -2.96 -2.54
N GLN A 193 -19.56 -4.10 -2.21
CA GLN A 193 -19.88 -4.47 -0.83
C GLN A 193 -18.70 -5.26 -0.27
N ASN A 194 -17.78 -4.56 0.40
CA ASN A 194 -16.64 -5.21 1.03
C ASN A 194 -17.09 -5.99 2.27
N ALA A 195 -16.88 -7.29 2.26
CA ALA A 195 -16.90 -8.13 3.46
C ALA A 195 -15.51 -8.08 4.10
N TYR A 196 -15.43 -7.61 5.33
CA TYR A 196 -14.17 -7.49 6.06
C TYR A 196 -14.03 -8.62 7.07
N GLU A 197 -12.81 -9.10 7.24
CA GLU A 197 -12.51 -10.19 8.17
C GLU A 197 -11.15 -9.94 8.84
N LEU A 198 -11.06 -10.26 10.12
CA LEU A 198 -9.79 -10.36 10.84
C LEU A 198 -9.30 -11.81 10.75
N VAL A 199 -8.10 -12.01 10.23
CA VAL A 199 -7.50 -13.33 10.03
C VAL A 199 -6.15 -13.40 10.73
N THR A 200 -5.83 -14.55 11.32
CA THR A 200 -4.48 -14.76 11.86
C THR A 200 -3.51 -15.13 10.75
N ARG A 201 -2.20 -15.09 11.07
CA ARG A 201 -1.14 -15.63 10.23
C ARG A 201 -1.44 -17.04 9.73
N GLU A 202 -1.93 -17.93 10.60
CA GLU A 202 -2.26 -19.31 10.26
C GLU A 202 -3.45 -19.38 9.29
N ALA A 203 -4.48 -18.57 9.52
CA ALA A 203 -5.64 -18.49 8.63
C ALA A 203 -5.29 -17.97 7.23
N LEU A 204 -4.23 -17.17 7.09
CA LEU A 204 -3.70 -16.79 5.79
C LEU A 204 -3.06 -17.96 5.03
N LEU A 205 -2.69 -19.06 5.69
CA LEU A 205 -2.06 -20.24 5.08
C LEU A 205 -2.97 -21.46 5.04
N ASP A 206 -4.02 -21.49 5.85
CA ASP A 206 -5.00 -22.57 5.92
C ASP A 206 -6.42 -22.02 5.87
N ALA A 207 -7.10 -22.23 4.73
CA ALA A 207 -8.47 -21.80 4.54
C ALA A 207 -9.50 -22.53 5.44
N ALA A 208 -9.09 -23.61 6.12
CA ALA A 208 -9.93 -24.29 7.11
C ALA A 208 -9.99 -23.54 8.45
N ILE A 209 -9.04 -22.64 8.72
CA ILE A 209 -9.05 -21.80 9.92
C ILE A 209 -9.94 -20.58 9.64
N PRO A 210 -11.09 -20.44 10.31
CA PRO A 210 -11.98 -19.32 10.08
C PRO A 210 -11.38 -18.04 10.66
N GLY A 211 -11.53 -16.93 9.95
CA GLY A 211 -11.32 -15.61 10.54
C GLY A 211 -12.57 -15.12 11.27
N ARG A 212 -12.50 -13.87 11.72
CA ARG A 212 -13.54 -13.18 12.47
C ARG A 212 -14.14 -12.07 11.60
N PRO A 213 -15.40 -12.19 11.17
CA PRO A 213 -16.07 -11.14 10.41
C PRO A 213 -16.08 -9.80 11.16
N VAL A 214 -15.79 -8.71 10.45
CA VAL A 214 -15.93 -7.36 10.96
C VAL A 214 -17.23 -6.79 10.43
N ILE A 215 -18.21 -6.66 11.33
CA ILE A 215 -19.50 -6.03 11.01
C ILE A 215 -19.29 -4.52 11.08
N LEU A 216 -19.25 -3.87 9.91
CA LEU A 216 -19.41 -2.44 9.85
C LEU A 216 -20.86 -2.13 10.19
N ARG A 217 -21.09 -1.35 11.25
CA ARG A 217 -22.40 -0.74 11.44
C ARG A 217 -22.56 0.29 10.33
N ASP A 218 -23.67 0.22 9.61
CA ASP A 218 -24.16 1.33 8.79
C ASP A 218 -24.59 2.46 9.74
N ASP A 219 -23.62 3.09 10.41
CA ASP A 219 -23.86 4.32 11.13
C ASP A 219 -24.04 5.41 10.06
N HIS A 220 -25.30 5.62 9.69
CA HIS A 220 -25.77 6.79 8.99
C HIS A 220 -25.20 8.04 9.69
N ILE A 221 -24.30 8.75 9.02
CA ILE A 221 -24.08 10.15 9.32
C ILE A 221 -25.16 10.88 8.51
N ASP A 222 -26.22 11.28 9.21
CA ASP A 222 -27.24 12.21 8.70
C ASP A 222 -26.62 13.57 8.34
#